data_AF-A0A5S4F2B3-F1
#
_entry.id   AF-A0A5S4F2B3-F1
#
_cell.length_a   1.000
_cell.length_b   1.000
_cell.length_c   1.000
_cell.angle_alpha   90.00
_cell.angle_beta   90.00
_cell.angle_gamma   90.00
#
_symmetry.space_group_name_H-M   'P 1'
#
loop_
_entity.id
_entity.type
_entity.pdbx_description
1 polymer ?
#
loop_
_entity_poly.entity_id
_entity_poly.type
_entity_poly.pdbx_seq_one_letter_code
_entity_poly.pdbx_strand_id
1 'polypeptide(L)' 'MTPCTIRKWASHYRARTLGRAGRETVYDYDDLATIEWCIWASHPVPRTAEDRDELRAARRAAAAA' A
#
# COMPACT_ATOMS: atom_id res chain seq x y z
N MET A 1 -9.43 8.39 13.41
CA MET A 1 -8.84 9.70 13.05
C MET A 1 -8.47 9.64 11.58
N THR A 2 -9.14 10.40 10.72
CA THR A 2 -8.91 10.34 9.26
C THR A 2 -7.51 10.89 8.93
N PRO A 3 -6.68 10.20 8.14
CA PRO A 3 -5.35 10.69 7.80
C PRO A 3 -5.44 12.02 7.03
N CYS A 4 -4.84 13.09 7.55
CA CYS A 4 -4.88 14.41 6.93
C CYS A 4 -3.66 14.73 6.04
N THR A 5 -2.64 13.87 6.03
CA THR A 5 -1.45 14.02 5.17
C THR A 5 -0.98 12.68 4.66
N ILE A 6 -0.30 12.67 3.51
CA ILE A 6 0.27 11.46 2.93
C ILE A 6 1.18 10.71 3.92
N ARG A 7 1.93 11.44 4.76
CA ARG A 7 2.79 10.83 5.79
C ARG A 7 2.00 10.10 6.87
N LYS A 8 0.89 10.69 7.36
CA LYS A 8 0.02 10.03 8.34
C LYS A 8 -0.72 8.85 7.72
N TRP A 9 -1.15 8.99 6.46
CA TRP A 9 -1.81 7.92 5.71
C TRP A 9 -0.87 6.73 5.52
N ALA A 10 0.34 6.98 5.02
CA ALA A 10 1.36 5.96 4.79
C ALA A 10 1.77 5.29 6.12
N SER A 11 1.89 6.06 7.20
CA SER A 11 2.16 5.51 8.53
C SER A 11 1.00 4.66 9.06
N HIS A 12 -0.25 5.04 8.80
CA HIS A 12 -1.43 4.31 9.26
C HIS A 12 -1.51 2.93 8.61
N TYR A 13 -1.28 2.85 7.30
CA TYR A 13 -1.30 1.60 6.54
C TYR A 13 0.05 0.86 6.49
N ARG A 14 1.08 1.40 7.15
CA ARG A 14 2.44 0.84 7.14
C ARG A 14 2.93 0.62 5.70
N ALA A 15 2.80 1.65 4.88
CA ALA A 15 3.23 1.62 3.48
C ALA A 15 4.75 1.38 3.40
N ARG A 16 5.18 0.55 2.44
CA ARG A 16 6.57 0.20 2.22
C ARG A 16 7.36 1.43 1.79
N THR A 17 8.47 1.66 2.48
CA THR A 17 9.39 2.75 2.22
C THR A 17 10.64 2.20 1.55
N LEU A 18 10.99 2.73 0.38
CA LEU A 18 12.18 2.34 -0.38
C LEU A 18 13.43 3.11 0.08
N GLY A 19 13.25 4.31 0.63
CA GLY A 19 14.35 5.11 1.12
C GLY A 19 13.91 6.42 1.74
N ARG A 20 14.87 7.07 2.42
CA ARG A 20 14.69 8.38 3.04
C ARG A 20 15.95 9.21 2.88
N ALA A 21 15.80 10.45 2.42
CA ALA A 21 16.88 11.43 2.30
C ALA A 21 16.43 12.74 2.96
N GLY A 22 16.96 13.03 4.16
CA GLY A 22 16.54 14.18 4.95
C GLY A 22 15.02 14.21 5.22
N ARG A 23 14.32 15.16 4.59
CA ARG A 23 12.86 15.35 4.71
C ARG A 23 12.06 14.57 3.65
N GLU A 24 12.73 13.98 2.67
CA GLU A 24 12.11 13.21 1.59
C GLU A 24 11.97 11.75 1.98
N THR A 25 10.85 11.14 1.60
CA THR A 25 10.57 9.71 1.80
C THR A 25 10.02 9.16 0.51
N VAL A 26 10.65 8.11 0.01
CA VAL A 26 10.26 7.42 -1.21
C VAL A 26 9.47 6.19 -0.81
N TYR A 27 8.21 6.13 -1.20
CA TYR A 27 7.34 4.98 -0.98
C TYR A 27 7.32 4.09 -2.22
N ASP A 28 7.09 2.80 -1.99
CA ASP A 28 6.83 1.84 -3.07
C ASP A 28 5.45 2.12 -3.67
N TYR A 29 5.42 2.49 -4.95
CA TYR A 29 4.17 2.86 -5.63
C TYR A 29 3.19 1.70 -5.76
N ASP A 30 3.67 0.48 -6.02
CA ASP A 30 2.81 -0.69 -6.17
C ASP A 30 2.14 -1.05 -4.83
N ASP A 31 2.86 -0.83 -3.72
CA ASP A 31 2.30 -0.98 -2.38
C ASP A 31 1.18 0.04 -2.11
N LEU A 32 1.42 1.32 -2.44
CA LEU A 32 0.43 2.38 -2.30
C LEU A 32 -0.84 2.07 -3.12
N ALA A 33 -0.68 1.69 -4.38
CA ALA A 33 -1.80 1.34 -5.26
C ALA A 33 -2.60 0.15 -4.74
N THR A 34 -1.93 -0.81 -4.09
CA THR A 34 -2.61 -1.96 -3.49
C THR A 34 -3.47 -1.55 -2.30
N ILE A 35 -2.95 -0.68 -1.42
CA ILE A 35 -3.71 -0.13 -0.29
C ILE A 35 -4.92 0.66 -0.78
N GLU A 36 -4.70 1.55 -1.75
CA GLU A 36 -5.77 2.36 -2.34
C GLU A 36 -6.86 1.48 -2.95
N TRP A 37 -6.49 0.47 -3.72
CA TRP A 37 -7.47 -0.47 -4.28
C TRP A 37 -8.28 -1.17 -3.19
N CYS A 38 -7.65 -1.65 -2.11
CA CYS A 38 -8.37 -2.28 -1.00
C CYS A 38 -9.44 -1.35 -0.42
N ILE A 39 -9.11 -0.07 -0.24
CA ILE A 39 -10.05 0.95 0.27
C ILE A 39 -11.22 1.11 -0.69
N TRP A 40 -10.96 1.32 -2.00
CA TRP A 40 -12.00 1.52 -2.99
C TRP A 40 -12.90 0.30 -3.19
N ALA A 41 -12.32 -0.90 -3.14
CA ALA A 41 -13.04 -2.17 -3.25
C ALA A 41 -13.70 -2.61 -1.93
N SER A 42 -13.60 -1.81 -0.85
CA SER A 42 -14.10 -2.17 0.49
C SER A 42 -13.53 -3.49 1.05
N HIS A 43 -12.31 -3.84 0.63
CA HIS A 43 -11.58 -4.97 1.20
C HIS A 43 -10.77 -4.52 2.43
N PRO A 44 -10.58 -5.41 3.42
CA PRO A 44 -9.61 -5.18 4.48
C PRO A 44 -8.22 -4.94 3.87
N VAL A 45 -7.55 -3.85 4.29
CA VAL A 45 -6.16 -3.60 3.90
C VAL A 45 -5.25 -4.57 4.68
N PRO A 46 -4.46 -5.44 4.01
CA PRO A 46 -3.53 -6.31 4.70
C PRO A 46 -2.48 -5.52 5.50
N ARG A 47 -2.09 -6.06 6.65
CA ARG A 47 -1.29 -5.32 7.66
C ARG A 47 0.17 -5.16 7.26
N THR A 48 0.71 -6.08 6.47
CA THR A 48 2.11 -6.10 6.05
C THR A 48 2.21 -5.79 4.56
N ALA A 49 3.38 -5.36 4.10
CA ALA A 49 3.62 -5.12 2.68
C ALA A 49 3.72 -6.45 1.91
N GLU A 50 4.20 -7.49 2.57
CA GLU A 50 4.34 -8.83 2.03
C GLU A 50 2.98 -9.45 1.71
N ASP A 51 2.01 -9.35 2.64
CA ASP A 51 0.62 -9.81 2.39
C ASP A 51 -0.01 -9.04 1.22
N ARG A 52 0.36 -7.77 1.04
CA ARG A 52 -0.10 -6.95 -0.09
C ARG A 52 0.56 -7.36 -1.40
N ASP A 53 1.82 -7.79 -1.37
CA ASP A 53 2.49 -8.37 -2.54
C ASP A 53 1.82 -9.68 -2.97
N GLU A 54 1.48 -10.55 -2.02
CA GLU A 54 0.74 -11.79 -2.28
C GLU A 54 -0.64 -11.50 -2.90
N LEU A 55 -1.38 -10.55 -2.32
CA LEU A 55 -2.66 -10.09 -2.85
C LEU A 55 -2.52 -9.56 -4.29
N ARG A 56 -1.49 -8.74 -4.55
CA ARG A 56 -1.21 -8.20 -5.89
C ARG A 56 -0.87 -9.32 -6.87
N ALA A 57 -0.05 -10.30 -6.45
CA ALA A 57 0.30 -11.45 -7.28
C ALA A 57 -0.93 -12.30 -7.63
N ALA A 58 -1.76 -12.62 -6.63
CA ALA A 58 -3.00 -13.38 -6.83
C ALA A 58 -3.95 -12.68 -7.81
N ARG A 59 -4.09 -11.36 -7.70
CA ARG A 59 -4.92 -10.56 -8.61
C ARG A 59 -4.39 -10.55 -10.05
N ARG A 60 -3.07 -10.46 -10.23
CA ARG A 60 -2.47 -10.55 -11.58
C ARG A 60 -2.69 -11.94 -12.20
N ALA A 61 -2.56 -13.00 -11.40
CA ALA A 61 -2.83 -14.35 -11.87
C ALA A 61 -4.31 -14.52 -12.28
N ALA A 62 -5.24 -14.00 -11.48
CA ALA A 62 -6.67 -14.04 -11.80
C ALA A 62 -7.03 -13.24 -13.07
N ALA A 63 -6.34 -12.14 -13.36
CA ALA A 63 -6.56 -11.35 -14.56
C ALA A 63 -5.96 -12.00 -15.84
N ALA A 64 -5.07 -12.99 -15.69
CA ALA A 64 -4.43 -13.69 -16.79
C ALA A 64 -5.10 -15.04 -17.14
N ALA A 65 -6.07 -15.47 -16.32
CA ALA A 65 -6.87 -16.69 -16.51
C ALA A 65 -8.16 -16.37 -17.28
#